data_AF-A0A7W5HAH1-F1
#
_entry.id   AF-A0A7W5HAH1-F1
#
_cell.length_a   1.000
_cell.length_b   1.000
_cell.length_c   1.000
_cell.angle_alpha   90.00
_cell.angle_beta   90.00
_cell.angle_gamma   90.00
#
_symmetry.space_group_name_H-M   'P 1'
#
loop_
_entity.id
_entity.type
_entity.pdbx_description
1 polymer ?
#
loop_
_entity_poly.entity_id
_entity_poly.type
_entity_poly.pdbx_seq_one_letter_code
_entity_poly.pdbx_strand_id
1 'polypeptide(L)'
;MDDRDRVIWLSMLSETATRFNLSVYALCLMPNHFHMLVETPDGNLAAAMHHLNSRYARKFNWRHALTGHLFQGRYHSGIVDEQAQLLELIRYIVLNPVRARLTISADEWPWSSHRQTCDIHQCPPWLNVDWILNHFHGATPVAQIAAYRAFIAAGAAKGKPRPARRKPSCAVRLPDPTPSLAQLEHLHRNRDAAVRAAWALGVYTRDQIARHFAISTRTVTRITADDRR
;
A
#
# COMPACT_ATOMS: atom_id res chain seq x y z
N MET A 1 6.95 12.99 14.93
CA MET A 1 7.36 11.59 15.13
C MET A 1 8.84 11.58 15.43
N ASP A 2 9.22 11.07 16.59
CA ASP A 2 10.60 10.87 17.01
C ASP A 2 11.04 9.39 16.90
N ASP A 3 12.28 9.08 17.27
CA ASP A 3 12.83 7.71 17.21
C ASP A 3 12.10 6.73 18.14
N ARG A 4 11.62 7.21 19.29
CA ARG A 4 10.85 6.39 20.23
C ARG A 4 9.48 6.02 19.62
N ASP A 5 8.86 6.94 18.91
CA ASP A 5 7.63 6.65 18.17
C ASP A 5 7.85 5.58 17.09
N ARG A 6 8.99 5.62 16.39
CA ARG A 6 9.34 4.61 15.38
C ARG A 6 9.56 3.23 15.98
N VAL A 7 10.26 3.15 17.11
CA VAL A 7 10.45 1.88 17.85
C VAL A 7 9.10 1.31 18.31
N ILE A 8 8.21 2.15 18.85
CA ILE A 8 6.85 1.75 19.24
C ILE A 8 6.09 1.21 18.02
N TRP A 9 6.18 1.90 16.88
CA TRP A 9 5.53 1.47 15.65
C TRP A 9 6.06 0.11 15.17
N LEU A 10 7.38 -0.10 15.17
CA LEU A 10 8.01 -1.36 14.77
C LEU A 10 7.60 -2.52 15.68
N SER A 11 7.51 -2.28 16.99
CA SER A 11 7.00 -3.26 17.95
C SER A 11 5.54 -3.62 17.66
N MET A 12 4.68 -2.63 17.38
CA MET A 12 3.29 -2.88 17.00
C MET A 12 3.16 -3.58 15.64
N LEU A 13 4.03 -3.28 14.67
CA LEU A 13 4.08 -4.00 13.41
C LEU A 13 4.43 -5.47 13.66
N SER A 14 5.43 -5.75 14.51
CA SER A 14 5.80 -7.11 14.87
C SER A 14 4.61 -7.90 15.43
N GLU A 15 3.88 -7.32 16.39
CA GLU A 15 2.67 -7.94 16.96
C GLU A 15 1.58 -8.13 15.89
N THR A 16 1.41 -7.15 15.01
CA THR A 16 0.41 -7.18 13.93
C THR A 16 0.76 -8.26 12.91
N ALA A 17 2.02 -8.38 12.52
CA ALA A 17 2.47 -9.35 11.54
C ALA A 17 2.23 -10.78 12.04
N THR A 18 2.57 -11.07 13.30
CA THR A 18 2.25 -12.36 13.92
C THR A 18 0.75 -12.60 13.99
N ARG A 19 -0.03 -11.60 14.43
CA ARG A 19 -1.48 -11.75 14.62
C ARG A 19 -2.25 -12.00 13.33
N PHE A 20 -1.81 -11.38 12.23
CA PHE A 20 -2.50 -11.41 10.95
C PHE A 20 -1.74 -12.22 9.88
N ASN A 21 -0.73 -12.99 10.28
CA ASN A 21 0.07 -13.81 9.37
C ASN A 21 0.64 -12.99 8.20
N LEU A 22 1.17 -11.79 8.47
CA LEU A 22 1.77 -10.96 7.43
C LEU A 22 3.24 -11.35 7.22
N SER A 23 3.62 -11.52 5.96
CA SER A 23 5.02 -11.59 5.55
C SER A 23 5.45 -10.25 4.99
N VAL A 24 6.42 -9.59 5.62
CA VAL A 24 6.94 -8.30 5.16
C VAL A 24 8.23 -8.54 4.36
N TYR A 25 8.34 -7.95 3.17
CA TYR A 25 9.58 -8.01 2.37
C TYR A 25 10.37 -6.70 2.44
N ALA A 26 9.69 -5.56 2.45
CA ALA A 26 10.37 -4.27 2.59
C ALA A 26 9.56 -3.30 3.42
N LEU A 27 10.26 -2.45 4.17
CA LEU A 27 9.68 -1.43 5.03
C LEU A 27 10.56 -0.17 4.98
N CYS A 28 9.92 1.00 4.99
CA CYS A 28 10.60 2.27 5.28
C CYS A 28 9.65 3.23 6.01
N LEU A 29 9.99 3.59 7.25
CA LEU A 29 9.36 4.66 8.00
C LEU A 29 10.00 5.99 7.63
N MET A 30 9.21 6.90 7.07
CA MET A 30 9.56 8.29 6.78
C MET A 30 9.06 9.19 7.93
N PRO A 31 9.52 10.45 8.04
CA PRO A 31 9.07 11.35 9.11
C PRO A 31 7.55 11.56 9.19
N ASN A 32 6.85 11.47 8.05
CA ASN A 32 5.42 11.77 7.93
C ASN A 32 4.57 10.65 7.31
N HIS A 33 5.17 9.54 6.87
CA HIS A 33 4.46 8.40 6.29
C HIS A 33 5.32 7.13 6.34
N PHE A 34 4.83 6.00 5.85
CA PHE A 34 5.62 4.79 5.70
C PHE A 34 5.27 4.06 4.40
N HIS A 35 6.21 3.24 3.92
CA HIS A 35 6.00 2.34 2.80
C HIS A 35 6.28 0.91 3.23
N MET A 36 5.47 -0.03 2.74
CA MET A 36 5.63 -1.45 3.01
C MET A 36 5.33 -2.26 1.76
N LEU A 37 6.08 -3.33 1.59
CA LEU A 37 5.75 -4.43 0.71
C LEU A 37 5.47 -5.66 1.56
N VAL A 38 4.25 -6.19 1.44
CA VAL A 38 3.75 -7.30 2.26
C VAL A 38 3.04 -8.33 1.40
N GLU A 39 3.13 -9.58 1.81
CA GLU A 39 2.25 -10.66 1.42
C GLU A 39 1.25 -10.94 2.56
N THR A 40 -0.01 -11.20 2.18
CA THR A 40 -1.09 -11.49 3.11
C THR A 40 -1.77 -12.80 2.69
N PRO A 41 -1.28 -13.96 3.14
CA PRO A 41 -1.82 -15.27 2.75
C PRO A 41 -3.33 -15.39 3.03
N ASP A 42 -3.80 -14.78 4.12
CA ASP A 42 -5.20 -14.86 4.55
C ASP A 42 -6.08 -13.72 3.98
N GLY A 43 -5.57 -12.89 3.07
CA GLY A 43 -6.32 -11.78 2.46
C GLY A 43 -6.79 -10.70 3.45
N ASN A 44 -6.16 -10.61 4.62
CA ASN A 44 -6.63 -9.84 5.78
C ASN A 44 -5.94 -8.47 5.96
N LEU A 45 -5.33 -7.92 4.89
CA LEU A 45 -4.57 -6.66 4.94
C LEU A 45 -5.35 -5.50 5.57
N ALA A 46 -6.63 -5.34 5.21
CA ALA A 46 -7.46 -4.25 5.73
C ALA A 46 -7.61 -4.33 7.26
N ALA A 47 -7.81 -5.53 7.79
CA ALA A 47 -7.94 -5.75 9.23
C ALA A 47 -6.61 -5.50 9.96
N ALA A 48 -5.50 -5.96 9.37
CA ALA A 48 -4.18 -5.76 9.93
C ALA A 48 -3.79 -4.27 9.97
N MET A 49 -4.00 -3.54 8.87
CA MET A 49 -3.74 -2.10 8.79
C MET A 49 -4.64 -1.31 9.74
N HIS A 50 -5.90 -1.69 9.89
CA HIS A 50 -6.79 -1.08 10.88
C HIS A 50 -6.29 -1.30 12.31
N HIS A 51 -5.84 -2.52 12.64
CA HIS A 51 -5.28 -2.83 13.95
C HIS A 51 -4.02 -2.01 14.26
N LEU A 52 -3.05 -2.02 13.35
CA LEU A 52 -1.77 -1.31 13.50
C LEU A 52 -1.99 0.20 13.63
N ASN A 53 -2.70 0.80 12.68
CA ASN A 53 -2.89 2.25 12.64
C ASN A 53 -3.70 2.75 13.84
N SER A 54 -4.77 2.04 14.23
CA SER A 54 -5.60 2.46 15.37
C SER A 54 -4.82 2.40 16.69
N ARG A 55 -4.05 1.34 16.92
CA ARG A 55 -3.23 1.22 18.14
C ARG A 55 -2.13 2.27 18.19
N TYR A 56 -1.44 2.47 17.07
CA TYR A 56 -0.36 3.45 17.00
C TYR A 56 -0.89 4.88 17.18
N ALA A 57 -1.98 5.25 16.49
CA ALA A 57 -2.57 6.57 16.62
C ALA A 57 -2.95 6.91 18.06
N ARG A 58 -3.58 5.96 18.77
CA ARG A 58 -3.92 6.13 20.19
C ARG A 58 -2.68 6.31 21.06
N LYS A 59 -1.64 5.49 20.86
CA LYS A 59 -0.40 5.55 21.66
C LYS A 59 0.38 6.83 21.40
N PHE A 60 0.47 7.25 20.15
CA PHE A 60 1.11 8.49 19.74
C PHE A 60 0.41 9.71 20.34
N ASN A 61 -0.91 9.81 20.17
CA ASN A 61 -1.70 10.91 20.73
C ASN A 61 -1.57 10.99 22.25
N TRP A 62 -1.62 9.84 22.93
CA TRP A 62 -1.40 9.79 24.38
C TRP A 62 0.01 10.28 24.78
N ARG A 63 1.06 9.86 24.06
CA ARG A 63 2.45 10.24 24.35
C ARG A 63 2.72 11.73 24.12
N HIS A 64 2.06 12.32 23.13
CA HIS A 64 2.25 13.72 22.72
C HIS A 64 1.15 14.65 23.24
N ALA A 65 0.25 14.17 24.11
CA ALA A 65 -0.91 14.91 24.62
C ALA A 65 -1.78 15.56 23.51
N LEU A 66 -1.91 14.88 22.37
CA LEU A 66 -2.68 15.35 21.22
C LEU A 66 -4.10 14.73 21.22
N THR A 67 -5.01 15.41 20.54
CA THR A 67 -6.37 14.93 20.26
C THR A 67 -6.64 14.92 18.76
N GLY A 68 -7.62 14.15 18.31
CA GLY A 68 -7.99 14.04 16.90
C GLY A 68 -7.22 12.97 16.10
N HIS A 69 -7.25 13.10 14.77
CA HIS A 69 -6.70 12.11 13.85
C HIS A 69 -5.18 12.26 13.66
N LEU A 70 -4.43 11.17 13.84
CA LEU A 70 -3.00 11.14 13.52
C LEU A 70 -2.75 10.98 12.02
N PHE A 71 -3.49 10.07 11.36
CA PHE A 71 -3.33 9.77 9.95
C PHE A 71 -4.25 10.65 9.10
N GLN A 72 -3.70 11.22 8.02
CA GLN A 72 -4.44 12.11 7.10
C GLN A 72 -5.48 11.38 6.23
N GLY A 73 -5.52 10.05 6.26
CA GLY A 73 -6.48 9.27 5.48
C GLY A 73 -6.25 7.77 5.58
N ARG A 74 -6.95 7.03 4.71
CA ARG A 74 -6.78 5.57 4.58
C ARG A 74 -5.43 5.25 3.94
N TYR A 75 -4.90 4.08 4.29
CA TYR A 75 -3.75 3.53 3.59
C TYR A 75 -4.10 3.29 2.11
N HIS A 76 -3.08 3.40 1.26
CA HIS A 76 -3.19 3.03 -0.15
C HIS A 76 -2.50 1.68 -0.35
N SER A 77 -3.09 0.83 -1.19
CA SER A 77 -2.52 -0.47 -1.56
C SER A 77 -2.71 -0.73 -3.05
N GLY A 78 -1.80 -1.52 -3.62
CA GLY A 78 -1.85 -2.03 -4.97
C GLY A 78 -1.25 -3.43 -5.00
N ILE A 79 -1.85 -4.32 -5.78
CA ILE A 79 -1.34 -5.68 -5.97
C ILE A 79 -0.16 -5.62 -6.94
N VAL A 80 0.90 -6.34 -6.61
CA VAL A 80 2.07 -6.51 -7.48
C VAL A 80 2.05 -7.96 -7.97
N ASP A 81 2.04 -8.15 -9.28
CA ASP A 81 1.81 -9.46 -9.91
C ASP A 81 3.07 -9.98 -10.66
N GLU A 82 4.12 -9.16 -10.76
CA GLU A 82 5.33 -9.48 -11.51
C GLU A 82 6.56 -9.43 -10.60
N GLN A 83 7.36 -10.51 -10.57
CA GLN A 83 8.56 -10.62 -9.74
C GLN A 83 9.59 -9.51 -10.01
N ALA A 84 9.79 -9.12 -11.28
CA ALA A 84 10.69 -8.02 -11.63
C ALA A 84 10.22 -6.67 -11.06
N GLN A 85 8.90 -6.45 -10.97
CA GLN A 85 8.35 -5.26 -10.34
C GLN A 85 8.56 -5.28 -8.81
N LEU A 86 8.67 -6.47 -8.22
CA LEU A 86 8.82 -6.66 -6.79
C LEU A 86 10.19 -6.20 -6.28
N LEU A 87 11.28 -6.60 -6.95
CA LEU A 87 12.64 -6.14 -6.61
C LEU A 87 12.79 -4.63 -6.81
N GLU A 88 12.23 -4.08 -7.88
CA GLU A 88 12.21 -2.63 -8.13
C GLU A 88 11.42 -1.87 -7.07
N LEU A 89 10.33 -2.45 -6.57
CA LEU A 89 9.54 -1.87 -5.49
C LEU A 89 10.28 -1.94 -4.15
N ILE A 90 10.95 -3.05 -3.84
CA ILE A 90 11.84 -3.17 -2.66
C ILE A 90 12.90 -2.06 -2.71
N ARG A 91 13.57 -1.92 -3.86
CA ARG A 91 14.55 -0.85 -4.09
C ARG A 91 13.95 0.53 -3.89
N TYR A 92 12.73 0.74 -4.36
CA TYR A 92 12.05 2.01 -4.16
C TYR A 92 11.75 2.33 -2.70
N ILE A 93 11.27 1.34 -1.96
CA ILE A 93 10.92 1.49 -0.55
C ILE A 93 12.16 1.88 0.25
N VAL A 94 13.26 1.15 0.11
CA VAL A 94 14.48 1.39 0.91
C VAL A 94 15.26 2.64 0.49
N LEU A 95 15.14 3.08 -0.78
CA LEU A 95 15.75 4.33 -1.27
C LEU A 95 14.87 5.58 -1.04
N ASN A 96 13.69 5.44 -0.42
CA ASN A 96 12.82 6.60 -0.19
C ASN A 96 13.50 7.72 0.62
N PRO A 97 14.27 7.44 1.69
CA PRO A 97 15.00 8.45 2.45
C PRO A 97 16.04 9.19 1.61
N VAL A 98 16.79 8.46 0.77
CA VAL A 98 17.80 9.02 -0.14
C VAL A 98 17.14 9.95 -1.16
N ARG A 99 16.03 9.50 -1.77
CA ARG A 99 15.27 10.30 -2.75
C ARG A 99 14.62 11.53 -2.12
N ALA A 100 14.25 11.45 -0.85
CA ALA A 100 13.75 12.59 -0.06
C ALA A 100 14.89 13.48 0.47
N ARG A 101 16.16 13.19 0.15
CA ARG A 101 17.35 13.90 0.62
C ARG A 101 17.48 13.94 2.15
N LEU A 102 16.98 12.91 2.83
CA LEU A 102 17.13 12.75 4.28
C LEU A 102 18.46 12.11 4.65
N THR A 103 19.03 11.29 3.75
CA THR A 103 20.33 10.63 3.89
C THR A 103 21.04 10.55 2.54
N ILE A 104 22.35 10.32 2.55
CA ILE A 104 23.14 10.14 1.33
C ILE A 104 23.04 8.69 0.84
N SER A 105 22.93 7.75 1.77
CA SER A 105 22.85 6.32 1.49
C SER A 105 21.66 5.65 2.21
N ALA A 106 21.23 4.49 1.70
CA ALA A 106 20.24 3.67 2.39
C ALA A 106 20.78 3.09 3.71
N ASP A 107 22.09 2.87 3.78
CA ASP A 107 22.80 2.42 4.98
C ASP A 107 22.68 3.42 6.14
N GLU A 108 22.52 4.72 5.88
CA GLU A 108 22.38 5.76 6.91
C GLU A 108 20.99 5.84 7.53
N TRP A 109 19.95 5.25 6.92
CA TRP A 109 18.58 5.33 7.42
C TRP A 109 18.20 4.09 8.24
N PRO A 110 18.22 4.14 9.59
CA PRO A 110 17.96 2.98 10.43
C PRO A 110 16.48 2.53 10.40
N TRP A 111 15.60 3.39 9.89
CA TRP A 111 14.15 3.16 9.90
C TRP A 111 13.62 2.54 8.61
N SER A 112 14.48 1.81 7.90
CA SER A 112 14.11 0.94 6.77
C SER A 112 14.57 -0.49 7.03
N SER A 113 14.01 -1.44 6.29
CA SER A 113 14.44 -2.85 6.31
C SER A 113 15.79 -3.10 5.62
N HIS A 114 16.44 -2.07 5.05
CA HIS A 114 17.68 -2.23 4.28
C HIS A 114 18.78 -2.86 5.12
N ARG A 115 19.00 -2.34 6.33
CA ARG A 115 20.06 -2.82 7.22
C ARG A 115 19.83 -4.27 7.62
N GLN A 116 18.59 -4.65 7.95
CA GLN A 116 18.23 -6.04 8.29
C GLN A 116 18.40 -6.98 7.10
N THR A 117 18.19 -6.50 5.86
CA THR A 117 18.48 -7.29 4.66
C THR A 117 19.98 -7.47 4.44
N CYS A 118 20.79 -6.49 4.86
CA CYS A 118 22.26 -6.55 4.79
C CYS A 118 22.92 -7.25 5.99
N ASP A 119 22.20 -7.43 7.10
CA ASP A 119 22.66 -8.09 8.33
C ASP A 119 21.61 -9.12 8.80
N ILE A 120 21.77 -10.34 8.29
CA ILE A 120 20.83 -11.46 8.52
C ILE A 120 20.73 -11.89 9.99
N HIS A 121 21.73 -11.58 10.83
CA HIS A 121 21.77 -12.03 12.22
C HIS A 121 20.80 -11.26 13.13
N GLN A 122 20.18 -10.18 12.64
CA GLN A 122 19.26 -9.33 13.39
C GLN A 122 17.92 -9.12 12.67
N CYS A 123 17.49 -10.13 11.90
CA CYS A 123 16.22 -10.06 11.18
C CYS A 123 15.05 -10.53 12.06
N PRO A 124 14.01 -9.70 12.25
CA PRO A 124 12.82 -10.15 12.95
C PRO A 124 12.06 -11.21 12.12
N PRO A 125 11.37 -12.20 12.75
CA PRO A 125 10.75 -13.32 12.03
C PRO A 125 9.68 -12.93 11.01
N TRP A 126 9.08 -11.76 11.15
CA TRP A 126 8.08 -11.23 10.22
C TRP A 126 8.68 -10.59 8.96
N LEU A 127 9.99 -10.35 8.92
CA LEU A 127 10.70 -9.78 7.79
C LEU A 127 11.37 -10.92 7.00
N ASN A 128 10.90 -11.14 5.78
CA ASN A 128 11.35 -12.24 4.92
C ASN A 128 12.56 -11.82 4.08
N VAL A 129 13.72 -11.73 4.72
CA VAL A 129 14.99 -11.37 4.06
C VAL A 129 15.52 -12.47 3.16
N ASP A 130 15.31 -13.74 3.53
CA ASP A 130 15.79 -14.89 2.75
C ASP A 130 15.14 -14.92 1.38
N TRP A 131 13.83 -14.67 1.30
CA TRP A 131 13.14 -14.55 0.02
C TRP A 131 13.79 -13.49 -0.87
N ILE A 132 14.16 -12.33 -0.32
CA ILE A 132 14.81 -11.25 -1.09
C ILE A 132 16.18 -11.68 -1.56
N LEU A 133 17.02 -12.20 -0.65
CA LEU A 133 18.41 -12.58 -0.95
C LEU A 133 18.49 -13.72 -1.95
N ASN A 134 17.51 -14.65 -1.95
CA ASN A 134 17.42 -15.73 -2.93
C ASN A 134 17.16 -15.26 -4.37
N HIS A 135 16.76 -14.00 -4.60
CA HIS A 135 16.67 -13.43 -5.95
C HIS A 135 18.01 -12.91 -6.48
N PHE A 136 19.04 -12.84 -5.65
CA PHE A 136 20.36 -12.37 -6.03
C PHE A 136 21.31 -13.56 -6.21
N HIS A 137 22.11 -13.51 -7.27
CA HIS A 137 23.10 -14.56 -7.54
C HIS A 137 24.22 -14.55 -6.49
N GLY A 138 24.67 -15.73 -6.08
CA GLY A 138 25.79 -15.90 -5.16
C GLY A 138 25.82 -17.30 -4.58
N ALA A 139 27.01 -17.87 -4.43
CA ALA A 139 27.19 -19.19 -3.80
C ALA A 139 27.05 -19.14 -2.26
N THR A 140 27.05 -17.94 -1.67
CA THR A 140 26.99 -17.71 -0.23
C THR A 140 26.06 -16.54 0.11
N PRO A 141 25.50 -16.49 1.34
CA PRO A 141 24.69 -15.34 1.79
C PRO A 141 25.44 -14.01 1.67
N VAL A 142 26.75 -13.99 1.94
CA VAL A 142 27.60 -12.79 1.80
C VAL A 142 27.62 -12.29 0.36
N ALA A 143 27.73 -13.19 -0.63
CA ALA A 143 27.70 -12.82 -2.03
C ALA A 143 26.32 -12.29 -2.47
N GLN A 144 25.23 -12.90 -1.98
CA GLN A 144 23.86 -12.43 -2.23
C GLN A 144 23.62 -11.04 -1.65
N ILE A 145 24.08 -10.79 -0.42
CA ILE A 145 24.02 -9.47 0.23
C ILE A 145 24.80 -8.43 -0.58
N ALA A 146 26.01 -8.77 -1.05
CA ALA A 146 26.80 -7.87 -1.88
C ALA A 146 26.09 -7.51 -3.20
N ALA A 147 25.48 -8.50 -3.87
CA ALA A 147 24.68 -8.29 -5.08
C ALA A 147 23.42 -7.44 -4.81
N TYR A 148 22.73 -7.67 -3.69
CA TYR A 148 21.62 -6.83 -3.24
C TYR A 148 22.05 -5.38 -3.02
N ARG A 149 23.17 -5.14 -2.30
CA ARG A 149 23.69 -3.79 -2.06
C ARG A 149 24.03 -3.07 -3.36
N ALA A 150 24.66 -3.76 -4.31
CA ALA A 150 24.95 -3.21 -5.63
C ALA A 150 23.66 -2.84 -6.39
N PHE A 151 22.62 -3.70 -6.32
CA PHE A 151 21.32 -3.42 -6.93
C PHE A 151 20.62 -2.19 -6.33
N ILE A 152 20.68 -2.03 -5.00
CA ILE A 152 20.15 -0.84 -4.31
C ILE A 152 20.93 0.41 -4.73
N ALA A 153 22.27 0.38 -4.68
CA ALA A 153 23.11 1.51 -5.05
C ALA A 153 22.86 1.97 -6.50
N ALA A 154 22.68 1.03 -7.44
CA ALA A 154 22.37 1.34 -8.85
C ALA A 154 21.01 2.05 -9.04
N GLY A 155 20.11 2.01 -8.04
CA GLY A 155 18.83 2.71 -8.07
C GLY A 155 18.83 4.11 -7.48
N ALA A 156 19.89 4.53 -6.77
CA ALA A 156 19.92 5.80 -6.05
C ALA A 156 19.74 7.01 -6.98
N ALA A 157 20.28 6.94 -8.21
CA ALA A 157 20.13 7.97 -9.23
C ALA A 157 18.82 7.87 -10.05
N LYS A 158 18.03 6.79 -9.89
CA LYS A 158 16.82 6.55 -10.69
C LYS A 158 15.59 7.22 -10.06
N GLY A 159 14.73 7.80 -10.89
CA GLY A 159 13.44 8.37 -10.50
C GLY A 159 12.44 7.33 -9.93
N LYS A 160 11.21 7.77 -9.61
CA LYS A 160 10.17 6.88 -9.07
C LYS A 160 9.88 5.73 -10.06
N PRO A 161 9.76 4.46 -9.60
CA PRO A 161 9.24 3.39 -10.42
C PRO A 161 7.85 3.76 -10.91
N ARG A 162 7.52 3.27 -12.11
CA ARG A 162 6.17 3.35 -12.62
C ARG A 162 5.25 2.62 -11.62
N PRO A 163 4.14 3.23 -11.16
CA PRO A 163 3.27 2.58 -10.19
C PRO A 163 2.83 1.22 -10.72
N ALA A 164 2.80 0.22 -9.82
CA ALA A 164 2.20 -1.07 -10.12
C ALA A 164 0.85 -0.80 -10.79
N ARG A 165 0.62 -1.41 -11.97
CA ARG A 165 -0.67 -1.27 -12.64
C ARG A 165 -1.72 -1.64 -11.61
N ARG A 166 -2.60 -0.69 -11.24
CA ARG A 166 -3.88 -1.09 -10.64
C ARG A 166 -4.45 -2.09 -11.62
N LYS A 167 -4.51 -3.38 -11.27
CA LYS A 167 -5.44 -4.28 -11.96
C LYS A 167 -6.77 -3.51 -11.91
N PRO A 168 -7.40 -3.19 -13.06
CA PRO A 168 -8.77 -2.70 -13.00
C PRO A 168 -9.51 -3.70 -12.11
N SER A 169 -10.29 -3.19 -11.15
CA SER A 169 -11.22 -4.03 -10.40
C SER A 169 -11.86 -4.94 -11.42
N CYS A 170 -11.71 -6.26 -11.23
CA CYS A 170 -12.29 -7.34 -12.02
C CYS A 170 -12.89 -6.82 -13.33
N ALA A 171 -12.21 -6.96 -14.47
CA ALA A 171 -12.85 -6.75 -15.75
C ALA A 171 -13.99 -7.77 -15.86
N VAL A 172 -15.15 -7.39 -15.32
CA VAL A 172 -16.42 -8.06 -15.54
C VAL A 172 -16.54 -8.05 -17.05
N ARG A 173 -16.53 -9.24 -17.64
CA ARG A 173 -16.83 -9.41 -19.05
C ARG A 173 -18.22 -8.78 -19.25
N LEU A 174 -18.26 -7.65 -19.93
CA LEU A 174 -19.46 -6.85 -20.06
C LEU A 174 -20.51 -7.63 -20.86
N PRO A 175 -21.80 -7.56 -20.50
CA PRO A 175 -22.86 -7.91 -21.43
C PRO A 175 -22.84 -6.85 -22.55
N ASP A 176 -22.62 -7.32 -23.78
CA ASP A 176 -22.78 -6.50 -24.98
C ASP A 176 -24.25 -6.55 -25.44
N PRO A 177 -24.90 -5.42 -25.74
CA PRO A 177 -24.41 -4.05 -25.59
C PRO A 177 -24.60 -3.50 -24.16
N THR A 178 -23.57 -2.83 -23.63
CA THR A 178 -23.64 -2.12 -22.35
C THR A 178 -24.55 -0.89 -22.47
N PRO A 179 -25.58 -0.74 -21.62
CA PRO A 179 -26.52 0.38 -21.73
C PRO A 179 -25.88 1.71 -21.34
N SER A 180 -26.08 2.74 -22.17
CA SER A 180 -25.66 4.12 -21.92
C SER A 180 -26.36 4.70 -20.68
N LEU A 181 -25.79 5.76 -20.09
CA LEU A 181 -26.42 6.46 -18.95
C LEU A 181 -27.84 6.97 -19.30
N ALA A 182 -28.07 7.40 -20.55
CA ALA A 182 -29.38 7.81 -21.03
C ALA A 182 -30.36 6.62 -21.13
N GLN A 183 -29.88 5.45 -21.55
CA GLN A 183 -30.69 4.24 -21.58
C GLN A 183 -31.05 3.78 -20.16
N LEU A 184 -30.10 3.82 -19.22
CA LEU A 184 -30.36 3.51 -17.81
C LEU A 184 -31.36 4.49 -17.19
N GLU A 185 -31.27 5.77 -17.50
CA GLU A 185 -32.23 6.77 -17.05
C GLU A 185 -33.66 6.46 -17.53
N HIS A 186 -33.82 5.97 -18.76
CA HIS A 186 -35.11 5.58 -19.30
C HIS A 186 -35.63 4.23 -18.76
N LEU A 187 -34.73 3.28 -18.50
CA LEU A 187 -35.06 1.93 -18.04
C LEU A 187 -35.47 1.88 -16.56
N HIS A 188 -35.10 2.88 -15.76
CA HIS A 188 -35.33 2.88 -14.32
C HIS A 188 -36.37 3.92 -13.90
N ARG A 189 -37.26 3.50 -12.99
CA ARG A 189 -38.40 4.31 -12.49
C ARG A 189 -38.01 5.63 -11.85
N ASN A 190 -36.77 5.77 -11.39
CA ASN A 190 -36.27 7.01 -10.80
C ASN A 190 -34.75 7.16 -10.96
N ARG A 191 -34.29 8.39 -10.83
CA ARG A 191 -32.87 8.78 -10.95
C ARG A 191 -31.96 7.97 -10.05
N ASP A 192 -32.34 7.74 -8.79
CA ASP A 192 -31.48 7.05 -7.82
C ASP A 192 -31.30 5.56 -8.19
N ALA A 193 -32.33 4.93 -8.76
CA ALA A 193 -32.24 3.58 -9.31
C ALA A 193 -31.35 3.52 -10.56
N ALA A 194 -31.45 4.53 -11.45
CA ALA A 194 -30.57 4.64 -12.61
C ALA A 194 -29.10 4.86 -12.21
N VAL A 195 -28.86 5.69 -11.19
CA VAL A 195 -27.53 5.93 -10.61
C VAL A 195 -26.95 4.66 -9.98
N ARG A 196 -27.76 3.87 -9.25
CA ARG A 196 -27.33 2.57 -8.71
C ARG A 196 -26.97 1.58 -9.80
N ALA A 197 -27.82 1.45 -10.83
CA ALA A 197 -27.57 0.57 -11.96
C ALA A 197 -26.30 0.98 -12.72
N ALA A 198 -26.12 2.28 -13.00
CA ALA A 198 -24.92 2.80 -13.64
C ALA A 198 -23.65 2.52 -12.82
N TRP A 199 -23.73 2.63 -11.49
CA TRP A 199 -22.63 2.32 -10.60
C TRP A 199 -22.32 0.81 -10.54
N ALA A 200 -23.35 -0.03 -10.51
CA ALA A 200 -23.23 -1.48 -10.48
C ALA A 200 -22.57 -2.06 -11.74
N LEU A 201 -22.74 -1.42 -12.91
CA LEU A 201 -22.08 -1.82 -14.15
C LEU A 201 -20.55 -1.65 -14.11
N GLY A 202 -20.02 -0.78 -13.23
CA GLY A 202 -18.57 -0.57 -13.07
C GLY A 202 -17.85 0.10 -14.26
N VAL A 203 -18.56 0.44 -15.34
CA VAL A 203 -17.99 1.09 -16.54
C VAL A 203 -17.97 2.61 -16.46
N TYR A 204 -18.83 3.20 -15.62
CA TYR A 204 -18.94 4.64 -15.47
C TYR A 204 -18.24 5.12 -14.20
N THR A 205 -17.41 6.14 -14.33
CA THR A 205 -16.83 6.81 -13.16
C THR A 205 -17.91 7.59 -12.41
N ARG A 206 -17.66 7.82 -11.12
CA ARG A 206 -18.53 8.65 -10.29
C ARG A 206 -18.77 10.04 -10.88
N ASP A 207 -17.74 10.60 -11.52
CA ASP A 207 -17.81 11.93 -12.15
C ASP A 207 -18.66 11.91 -13.43
N GLN A 208 -18.60 10.83 -14.21
CA GLN A 208 -19.45 10.64 -15.39
C GLN A 208 -20.92 10.53 -15.00
N ILE A 209 -21.24 9.73 -13.98
CA ILE A 209 -22.60 9.60 -13.45
C ILE A 209 -23.09 10.94 -12.88
N ALA A 210 -22.27 11.60 -12.07
CA ALA A 210 -22.58 12.89 -11.48
C ALA A 210 -22.91 13.96 -12.53
N ARG A 211 -22.09 14.01 -13.60
CA ARG A 211 -22.26 14.95 -14.71
C ARG A 211 -23.54 14.67 -15.50
N HIS A 212 -23.84 13.41 -15.81
CA HIS A 212 -25.05 13.02 -16.56
C HIS A 212 -26.33 13.38 -15.81
N PHE A 213 -26.41 13.02 -14.52
CA PHE A 213 -27.61 13.24 -13.71
C PHE A 213 -27.68 14.64 -13.07
N ALA A 214 -26.76 15.55 -13.40
CA ALA A 214 -26.65 16.89 -12.82
C ALA A 214 -26.67 16.90 -11.28
N ILE A 215 -25.93 15.98 -10.65
CA ILE A 215 -25.81 15.85 -9.19
C ILE A 215 -24.35 15.89 -8.73
N SER A 216 -24.12 16.15 -7.44
CA SER A 216 -22.76 16.09 -6.88
C SER A 216 -22.25 14.65 -6.78
N THR A 217 -20.93 14.47 -6.87
CA THR A 217 -20.27 13.17 -6.63
C THR A 217 -20.51 12.63 -5.21
N ARG A 218 -20.75 13.52 -4.23
CA ARG A 218 -21.17 13.15 -2.87
C ARG A 218 -22.58 12.53 -2.87
N THR A 219 -23.49 13.05 -3.69
CA THR A 219 -24.84 12.51 -3.87
C THR A 219 -24.80 11.12 -4.49
N VAL A 220 -23.97 10.91 -5.53
CA VAL A 220 -23.75 9.58 -6.12
C VAL A 220 -23.25 8.59 -5.05
N THR A 221 -22.26 9.00 -4.26
CA THR A 221 -21.70 8.16 -3.18
C THR A 221 -22.75 7.75 -2.16
N ARG A 222 -23.64 8.67 -1.78
CA ARG A 222 -24.75 8.40 -0.84
C ARG A 222 -25.75 7.41 -1.43
N ILE A 223 -26.10 7.56 -2.71
CA ILE A 223 -27.08 6.69 -3.40
C ILE A 223 -26.55 5.26 -3.55
N THR A 224 -25.25 5.09 -3.74
CA THR A 224 -24.59 3.80 -4.00
C THR A 224 -23.94 3.19 -2.75
N ALA A 225 -24.19 3.73 -1.56
CA ALA A 225 -23.57 3.27 -0.31
C ALA A 225 -24.09 1.89 0.13
N ASP A 226 -25.32 1.53 -0.26
CA ASP A 226 -25.98 0.28 0.15
C ASP A 226 -25.68 -0.94 -0.75
N ASP A 227 -25.23 -0.73 -2.00
CA ASP A 227 -24.93 -1.81 -2.96
C ASP A 227 -23.56 -2.49 -2.72
N ARG A 228 -22.98 -2.35 -1.52
CA ARG A 228 -21.65 -2.90 -1.14
C ARG A 228 -21.72 -4.00 -0.07
N ARG A 229 -22.90 -4.55 0.22
CA ARG A 229 -23.05 -5.73 1.08
C ARG A 229 -23.09 -7.02 0.25
#